data_AF-A0A1F3XEW2-F1
#
_entry.id   AF-A0A1F3XEW2-F1
#
_cell.length_a   1.000
_cell.length_b   1.000
_cell.length_c   1.000
_cell.angle_alpha   90.00
_cell.angle_beta   90.00
_cell.angle_gamma   90.00
#
_symmetry.space_group_name_H-M   'P 1'
#
loop_
_entity.id
_entity.type
_entity.pdbx_description
1 polymer ?
#
loop_
_entity_poly.entity_id
_entity_poly.type
_entity_poly.pdbx_seq_one_letter_code
_entity_poly.pdbx_strand_id
1 'polypeptide(L)'
;MNNKSSRPPTEIQPVADVRGVSVLNIPANFFLRAIAFFVDLAAVIAVFSYSWSLVDSVWLVFLILVLSLSLWFAQLYFFGGTIGHFVWHLRILNFEDHQKPRTFSERFHAKVFQKHKLGFREIVTGIFLTLSIIAVSSYLAFEHVFSHPLFIRASTVDLAPFTPEEVTNNAENRASVKWKITPFFYSLGAWPSSFGGKPVFYQLPYQKGPPLYFVGGIVARWELPDIKVTIEGPRTPGARDRNPKNIENRFSRREQIQSCLTAEFVKMGPKCFKSRKEALGRHIEEIRKAVKPQRWNIKWFKVNNPALPADEAPQGIFISGENENIAQDRYIFITALGAHQAVILDRPMNDRGDFARVVLEETIRSQRLSDSLISGRSWINRELVVTKLEEIGTKNESILENLSEVHLLLLSKISVDPQTFDSYYHLGGTAWMLLKLSIEQKNPELSAIAKPMIESAFRYAQDIAPKDSKTVKLQDIWLEARKLY
;
A
#
# COMPACT_ATOMS: atom_id res chain seq x y z
N MET A 1 -31.16 -77.74 42.05
CA MET A 1 -32.32 -76.85 42.26
C MET A 1 -31.90 -75.44 41.87
N ASN A 2 -32.38 -74.93 40.72
CA ASN A 2 -32.21 -73.54 40.30
C ASN A 2 -33.51 -73.12 39.60
N ASN A 3 -34.19 -72.14 40.19
CA ASN A 3 -35.50 -71.64 39.79
C ASN A 3 -35.35 -70.74 38.55
N LYS A 4 -35.77 -71.22 37.38
CA LYS A 4 -36.00 -70.36 36.20
C LYS A 4 -37.39 -69.72 36.32
N SER A 5 -37.41 -68.48 36.81
CA SER A 5 -38.58 -67.61 36.73
C SER A 5 -38.71 -67.07 35.30
N SER A 6 -39.68 -67.59 34.56
CA SER A 6 -40.13 -67.04 33.27
C SER A 6 -41.03 -65.83 33.52
N ARG A 7 -40.53 -64.61 33.32
CA ARG A 7 -41.38 -63.42 33.19
C ARG A 7 -42.08 -63.43 31.83
N PRO A 8 -43.38 -63.15 31.75
CA PRO A 8 -44.07 -63.00 30.48
C PRO A 8 -43.60 -61.74 29.74
N PRO A 9 -43.69 -61.70 28.39
CA PRO A 9 -43.37 -60.52 27.62
C PRO A 9 -44.36 -59.41 27.96
N THR A 10 -43.83 -58.25 28.37
CA THR A 10 -44.61 -57.04 28.61
C THR A 10 -45.26 -56.61 27.29
N GLU A 11 -46.58 -56.71 27.26
CA GLU A 11 -47.43 -56.21 26.20
C GLU A 11 -47.20 -54.70 26.04
N ILE A 12 -46.66 -54.29 24.90
CA ILE A 12 -46.46 -52.88 24.56
C ILE A 12 -47.85 -52.28 24.36
N GLN A 13 -48.36 -51.62 25.40
CA GLN A 13 -49.59 -50.83 25.26
C GLN A 13 -49.35 -49.73 24.21
N PRO A 14 -50.23 -49.60 23.19
CA PRO A 14 -50.18 -48.46 22.29
C PRO A 14 -50.48 -47.22 23.13
N VAL A 15 -49.48 -46.35 23.27
CA VAL A 15 -49.63 -45.04 23.89
C VAL A 15 -50.74 -44.33 23.11
N ALA A 16 -51.79 -43.96 23.85
CA ALA A 16 -52.96 -43.29 23.32
C ALA A 16 -52.55 -42.06 22.50
N ASP A 17 -53.19 -41.96 21.33
CA ASP A 17 -53.08 -40.93 20.33
C ASP A 17 -53.46 -39.56 20.92
N VAL A 18 -52.48 -38.86 21.49
CA VAL A 18 -52.61 -37.46 21.89
C VAL A 18 -52.70 -36.66 20.59
N ARG A 19 -53.90 -36.15 20.29
CA ARG A 19 -54.14 -35.17 19.22
C ARG A 19 -53.13 -34.04 19.32
N GLY A 20 -52.15 -34.11 18.42
CA GLY A 20 -50.95 -33.30 18.40
C GLY A 20 -49.84 -34.10 17.74
N VAL A 21 -50.16 -34.74 16.61
CA VAL A 21 -49.31 -35.64 15.83
C VAL A 21 -47.88 -35.11 15.87
N SER A 22 -47.03 -35.83 16.60
CA SER A 22 -45.59 -35.65 16.55
C SER A 22 -45.22 -35.78 15.08
N VAL A 23 -44.87 -34.66 14.45
CA VAL A 23 -44.38 -34.66 13.08
C VAL A 23 -43.22 -35.64 13.08
N LEU A 24 -43.42 -36.82 12.48
CA LEU A 24 -42.45 -37.91 12.46
C LEU A 24 -41.11 -37.33 11.99
N ASN A 25 -40.17 -37.22 12.91
CA ASN A 25 -38.85 -36.71 12.61
C ASN A 25 -38.06 -37.88 12.04
N ILE A 26 -37.79 -37.88 10.73
CA ILE A 26 -36.91 -38.87 10.11
C ILE A 26 -35.47 -38.33 10.24
N PRO A 27 -34.46 -39.19 10.49
CA PRO A 27 -33.07 -38.78 10.30
C PRO A 27 -32.87 -38.07 8.96
N ALA A 28 -32.34 -36.85 8.98
CA ALA A 28 -32.07 -36.10 7.76
C ALA A 28 -31.10 -36.90 6.88
N ASN A 29 -31.39 -36.99 5.58
CA ASN A 29 -30.50 -37.67 4.66
C ASN A 29 -29.13 -36.97 4.60
N PHE A 30 -28.12 -37.68 4.11
CA PHE A 30 -26.76 -37.15 4.01
C PHE A 30 -26.71 -35.85 3.18
N PHE A 31 -27.46 -35.79 2.09
CA PHE A 31 -27.50 -34.63 1.19
C PHE A 31 -27.98 -33.35 1.89
N LEU A 32 -29.08 -33.37 2.64
CA LEU A 32 -29.60 -32.20 3.37
C LEU A 32 -28.63 -31.72 4.45
N ARG A 33 -27.95 -32.66 5.13
CA ARG A 33 -26.91 -32.32 6.10
C ARG A 33 -25.72 -31.64 5.42
N ALA A 34 -25.29 -32.16 4.28
CA ALA A 34 -24.21 -31.56 3.50
C ALA A 34 -24.58 -30.15 3.01
N ILE A 35 -25.80 -29.95 2.49
CA ILE A 35 -26.27 -28.64 2.03
C ILE A 35 -26.34 -27.64 3.20
N ALA A 36 -26.89 -28.02 4.35
CA ALA A 36 -26.91 -27.18 5.54
C ALA A 36 -25.48 -26.79 5.97
N PHE A 37 -24.54 -27.72 5.94
CA PHE A 37 -23.13 -27.44 6.22
C PHE A 37 -22.51 -26.46 5.21
N PHE A 38 -22.80 -26.58 3.92
CA PHE A 38 -22.30 -25.63 2.91
C PHE A 38 -22.85 -24.21 3.09
N VAL A 39 -24.11 -24.07 3.55
CA VAL A 39 -24.68 -22.76 3.90
C VAL A 39 -23.89 -22.11 5.04
N ASP A 40 -23.60 -22.88 6.10
CA ASP A 40 -22.82 -22.37 7.23
C ASP A 40 -21.39 -22.03 6.82
N LEU A 41 -20.75 -22.89 6.02
CA LEU A 41 -19.40 -22.65 5.50
C LEU A 41 -19.35 -21.37 4.66
N ALA A 42 -20.34 -21.15 3.79
CA ALA A 42 -20.42 -19.93 2.99
C ALA A 42 -20.54 -18.68 3.87
N ALA A 43 -21.40 -18.71 4.90
CA ALA A 43 -21.54 -17.61 5.85
C ALA A 43 -20.24 -17.33 6.62
N VAL A 44 -19.53 -18.37 7.07
CA VAL A 44 -18.23 -18.26 7.72
C VAL A 44 -17.19 -17.65 6.76
N ILE A 45 -17.15 -18.08 5.50
CA ILE A 45 -16.25 -17.52 4.48
C ILE A 45 -16.57 -16.03 4.23
N ALA A 46 -17.83 -15.64 4.20
CA ALA A 46 -18.22 -14.23 4.03
C ALA A 46 -17.74 -13.36 5.20
N VAL A 47 -18.01 -13.80 6.44
CA VAL A 47 -17.57 -13.09 7.66
C VAL A 47 -16.05 -13.00 7.72
N PHE A 48 -15.37 -14.09 7.39
CA PHE A 48 -13.91 -14.14 7.32
C PHE A 48 -13.36 -13.15 6.28
N SER A 49 -13.94 -13.14 5.07
CA SER A 49 -13.48 -12.29 3.97
C SER A 49 -13.74 -10.81 4.24
N TYR A 50 -14.89 -10.47 4.82
CA TYR A 50 -15.19 -9.12 5.28
C TYR A 50 -14.20 -8.68 6.36
N SER A 51 -13.96 -9.53 7.37
CA SER A 51 -13.01 -9.25 8.45
C SER A 51 -11.56 -9.13 7.93
N TRP A 52 -11.17 -9.93 6.93
CA TRP A 52 -9.87 -9.83 6.27
C TRP A 52 -9.67 -8.46 5.63
N SER A 53 -10.71 -7.89 5.00
CA SER A 53 -10.62 -6.57 4.37
C SER A 53 -10.27 -5.45 5.35
N LEU A 54 -10.58 -5.65 6.63
CA LEU A 54 -10.30 -4.69 7.70
C LEU A 54 -8.90 -4.87 8.30
N VAL A 55 -8.19 -5.96 8.01
CA VAL A 55 -7.00 -6.35 8.78
C VAL A 55 -5.85 -6.93 7.94
N ASP A 56 -4.67 -6.32 8.07
CA ASP A 56 -3.45 -6.68 7.29
C ASP A 56 -2.54 -7.74 7.96
N SER A 57 -2.90 -8.23 9.15
CA SER A 57 -2.05 -9.11 9.97
C SER A 57 -2.47 -10.58 9.87
N VAL A 58 -1.54 -11.44 9.45
CA VAL A 58 -1.73 -12.90 9.34
C VAL A 58 -2.12 -13.55 10.66
N TRP A 59 -1.66 -13.02 11.80
CA TRP A 59 -2.08 -13.51 13.12
C TRP A 59 -3.55 -13.22 13.40
N LEU A 60 -4.01 -12.06 12.95
CA LEU A 60 -5.39 -11.64 13.12
C LEU A 60 -6.32 -12.44 12.21
N VAL A 61 -5.83 -12.91 11.06
CA VAL A 61 -6.54 -13.86 10.19
C VAL A 61 -6.85 -15.15 10.94
N PHE A 62 -5.86 -15.72 11.62
CA PHE A 62 -6.06 -16.91 12.42
C PHE A 62 -7.07 -16.65 13.55
N LEU A 63 -6.95 -15.49 14.22
CA LEU A 63 -7.88 -15.09 15.26
C LEU A 63 -9.31 -14.90 14.72
N ILE A 64 -9.49 -14.31 13.54
CA ILE A 64 -10.78 -14.15 12.87
C ILE A 64 -11.37 -15.51 12.51
N LEU A 65 -10.56 -16.44 12.02
CA LEU A 65 -11.00 -17.80 11.70
C LEU A 65 -11.46 -18.54 12.97
N VAL A 66 -10.69 -18.42 14.06
CA VAL A 66 -11.08 -18.94 15.37
C VAL A 66 -12.38 -18.30 15.86
N LEU A 67 -12.50 -16.97 15.80
CA LEU A 67 -13.73 -16.27 16.20
C LEU A 67 -14.93 -16.64 15.34
N SER A 68 -14.74 -16.87 14.04
CA SER A 68 -15.82 -17.29 13.13
C SER A 68 -16.28 -18.71 13.44
N LEU A 69 -15.34 -19.62 13.74
CA LEU A 69 -15.65 -20.95 14.25
C LEU A 69 -16.33 -20.88 15.63
N SER A 70 -15.84 -20.04 16.54
CA SER A 70 -16.46 -19.82 17.85
C SER A 70 -17.87 -19.26 17.72
N LEU A 71 -18.13 -18.36 16.78
CA LEU A 71 -19.46 -17.83 16.48
C LEU A 71 -20.38 -18.92 15.94
N TRP A 72 -19.87 -19.78 15.05
CA TRP A 72 -20.61 -20.95 14.55
C TRP A 72 -20.98 -21.91 15.70
N PHE A 73 -20.05 -22.17 16.63
CA PHE A 73 -20.31 -22.94 17.85
C PHE A 73 -21.29 -22.25 18.79
N ALA A 74 -21.17 -20.94 18.98
CA ALA A 74 -22.09 -20.16 19.81
C ALA A 74 -23.50 -20.18 19.22
N GLN A 75 -23.66 -20.12 17.90
CA GLN A 75 -24.96 -20.25 17.25
C GLN A 75 -25.60 -21.61 17.56
N LEU A 76 -24.83 -22.69 17.41
CA LEU A 76 -25.26 -24.04 17.76
C LEU A 76 -25.65 -24.16 19.25
N TYR A 77 -24.94 -23.45 20.13
CA TYR A 77 -25.18 -23.46 21.58
C TYR A 77 -26.40 -22.63 22.02
N PHE A 78 -26.56 -21.41 21.53
CA PHE A 78 -27.65 -20.54 21.99
C PHE A 78 -28.96 -20.78 21.27
N PHE A 79 -28.91 -21.07 19.97
CA PHE A 79 -30.13 -21.20 19.14
C PHE A 79 -30.53 -22.66 18.89
N GLY A 80 -29.71 -23.63 19.31
CA GLY A 80 -30.01 -25.06 19.16
C GLY A 80 -29.92 -25.56 17.72
N GLY A 81 -29.27 -24.80 16.84
CA GLY A 81 -29.09 -25.08 15.43
C GLY A 81 -28.19 -24.03 14.77
N THR A 82 -27.76 -24.29 13.54
CA THR A 82 -26.96 -23.35 12.72
C THR A 82 -27.84 -22.70 11.65
N ILE A 83 -27.31 -21.71 10.92
CA ILE A 83 -28.03 -21.04 9.84
C ILE A 83 -28.53 -22.06 8.80
N GLY A 84 -27.67 -23.00 8.41
CA GLY A 84 -28.03 -24.10 7.51
C GLY A 84 -29.16 -24.98 8.05
N HIS A 85 -29.16 -25.26 9.36
CA HIS A 85 -30.26 -25.99 9.98
C HIS A 85 -31.58 -25.18 9.93
N PHE A 86 -31.53 -23.87 10.16
CA PHE A 86 -32.72 -23.02 10.07
C PHE A 86 -33.28 -22.93 8.66
N VAL A 87 -32.42 -22.76 7.65
CA VAL A 87 -32.81 -22.69 6.22
C VAL A 87 -33.54 -23.97 5.78
N TRP A 88 -33.10 -25.13 6.26
CA TRP A 88 -33.68 -26.42 5.90
C TRP A 88 -34.66 -26.99 6.94
N HIS A 89 -35.05 -26.17 7.94
CA HIS A 89 -35.91 -26.57 9.06
C HIS A 89 -35.48 -27.88 9.76
N LEU A 90 -34.16 -28.12 9.80
CA LEU A 90 -33.57 -29.28 10.44
C LEU A 90 -33.56 -29.11 11.96
N ARG A 91 -33.81 -30.19 12.68
CA ARG A 91 -33.83 -30.22 14.14
C ARG A 91 -32.72 -31.11 14.65
N ILE A 92 -32.02 -30.64 15.67
CA ILE A 92 -31.02 -31.42 16.39
C ILE A 92 -31.72 -32.06 17.59
N LEU A 93 -31.81 -33.40 17.60
CA LEU A 93 -32.48 -34.16 18.66
C LEU A 93 -31.58 -35.30 19.14
N ASN A 94 -31.71 -35.68 20.41
CA ASN A 94 -31.06 -36.87 20.95
C ASN A 94 -31.64 -38.13 20.29
N PHE A 95 -30.77 -39.11 20.01
CA PHE A 95 -31.15 -40.32 19.28
C PHE A 95 -32.08 -41.24 20.10
N GLU A 96 -31.87 -41.31 21.42
CA GLU A 96 -32.60 -42.21 22.31
C GLU A 96 -34.00 -41.69 22.65
N ASP A 97 -34.11 -40.40 22.99
CA ASP A 97 -35.36 -39.87 23.55
C ASP A 97 -36.12 -38.92 22.60
N HIS A 98 -35.57 -38.62 21.41
CA HIS A 98 -36.07 -37.57 20.51
C HIS A 98 -36.30 -36.19 21.17
N GLN A 99 -35.72 -35.95 22.36
CA GLN A 99 -35.77 -34.68 23.05
C GLN A 99 -34.64 -33.76 22.58
N LYS A 100 -34.81 -32.45 22.81
CA LYS A 100 -33.74 -31.49 22.57
C LYS A 100 -32.57 -31.79 23.53
N PRO A 101 -31.32 -31.88 23.02
CA PRO A 101 -30.15 -32.08 23.85
C PRO A 101 -30.01 -30.98 24.90
N ARG A 102 -29.83 -31.37 26.17
CA ARG A 102 -29.79 -30.44 27.30
C ARG A 102 -28.37 -29.96 27.58
N THR A 103 -27.39 -30.82 27.34
CA THR A 103 -25.96 -30.49 27.56
C THR A 103 -25.23 -30.22 26.23
N PHE A 104 -24.06 -29.60 26.32
CA PHE A 104 -23.24 -29.30 25.14
C PHE A 104 -22.66 -30.57 24.49
N SER A 105 -22.23 -31.56 25.26
CA SER A 105 -21.69 -32.81 24.69
C SER A 105 -22.78 -33.62 23.99
N GLU A 106 -24.02 -33.64 24.52
CA GLU A 106 -25.16 -34.25 23.86
C GLU A 106 -25.43 -33.66 22.47
N ARG A 107 -25.25 -32.34 22.29
CA ARG A 107 -25.43 -31.68 20.99
C ARG A 107 -24.44 -32.14 19.93
N PHE A 108 -23.22 -32.50 20.34
CA PHE A 108 -22.20 -33.02 19.44
C PHE A 108 -22.51 -34.44 18.94
N HIS A 109 -23.17 -35.24 19.77
CA HIS A 109 -23.57 -36.60 19.42
C HIS A 109 -25.02 -36.70 18.89
N ALA A 110 -25.78 -35.61 18.96
CA ALA A 110 -27.15 -35.54 18.49
C ALA A 110 -27.23 -35.74 16.97
N LYS A 111 -28.29 -36.43 16.53
CA LYS A 111 -28.55 -36.62 15.10
C LYS A 111 -29.40 -35.47 14.58
N VAL A 112 -29.16 -35.12 13.32
CA VAL A 112 -29.96 -34.14 12.60
C VAL A 112 -31.18 -34.83 12.01
N PHE A 113 -32.36 -34.30 12.30
CA PHE A 113 -33.66 -34.80 11.85
C PHE A 113 -34.35 -33.78 10.94
N GLN A 114 -35.16 -34.29 10.01
CA GLN A 114 -36.03 -33.52 9.11
C GLN A 114 -37.50 -33.87 9.35
N LYS A 115 -38.41 -32.98 8.95
CA LYS A 115 -39.85 -33.30 8.93
C LYS A 115 -40.12 -34.45 7.94
N HIS A 116 -41.07 -35.33 8.27
CA HIS A 116 -41.44 -36.51 7.47
C HIS A 116 -41.71 -36.20 5.98
N LYS A 117 -42.36 -35.06 5.71
CA LYS A 117 -42.59 -34.53 4.37
C LYS A 117 -42.23 -33.05 4.37
N LEU A 118 -41.12 -32.70 3.74
CA LEU A 118 -40.84 -31.31 3.37
C LEU A 118 -41.84 -30.91 2.29
N GLY A 119 -42.64 -29.88 2.53
CA GLY A 119 -43.55 -29.37 1.52
C GLY A 119 -42.76 -28.84 0.32
N PHE A 120 -43.32 -28.95 -0.89
CA PHE A 120 -42.67 -28.41 -2.10
C PHE A 120 -42.24 -26.94 -1.91
N ARG A 121 -43.07 -26.12 -1.26
CA ARG A 121 -42.74 -24.73 -0.91
C ARG A 121 -41.52 -24.62 0.01
N GLU A 122 -41.41 -25.46 1.04
CA GLU A 122 -40.27 -25.46 1.98
C GLU A 122 -38.97 -25.85 1.24
N ILE A 123 -39.04 -26.84 0.34
CA ILE A 123 -37.90 -27.25 -0.51
C ILE A 123 -37.47 -26.09 -1.41
N VAL A 124 -38.41 -25.48 -2.14
CA VAL A 124 -38.10 -24.36 -3.05
C VAL A 124 -37.49 -23.18 -2.28
N THR A 125 -38.07 -22.81 -1.12
CA THR A 125 -37.53 -21.75 -0.27
C THR A 125 -36.13 -22.10 0.26
N GLY A 126 -35.91 -23.34 0.70
CA GLY A 126 -34.61 -23.80 1.20
C GLY A 126 -33.52 -23.76 0.11
N ILE A 127 -33.86 -24.20 -1.11
CA ILE A 127 -32.97 -24.09 -2.28
C ILE A 127 -32.66 -22.63 -2.58
N PHE A 128 -33.68 -21.78 -2.68
CA PHE A 128 -33.52 -20.37 -3.01
C PHE A 128 -32.66 -19.63 -1.97
N LEU A 129 -32.92 -19.83 -0.67
CA LEU A 129 -32.13 -19.26 0.40
C LEU A 129 -30.69 -19.77 0.39
N THR A 130 -30.48 -21.06 0.17
CA THR A 130 -29.13 -21.64 0.09
C THR A 130 -28.34 -21.03 -1.06
N LEU A 131 -28.91 -21.00 -2.26
CA LEU A 131 -28.27 -20.40 -3.42
C LEU A 131 -28.02 -18.91 -3.20
N SER A 132 -28.96 -18.19 -2.59
CA SER A 132 -28.81 -16.75 -2.28
C SER A 132 -27.68 -16.51 -1.27
N ILE A 133 -27.60 -17.27 -0.18
CA ILE A 133 -26.54 -17.14 0.83
C ILE A 133 -25.19 -17.46 0.20
N ILE A 134 -25.08 -18.56 -0.56
CA ILE A 134 -23.83 -18.93 -1.23
C ILE A 134 -23.44 -17.86 -2.24
N ALA A 135 -24.37 -17.37 -3.06
CA ALA A 135 -24.10 -16.35 -4.07
C ALA A 135 -23.64 -15.03 -3.43
N VAL A 136 -24.37 -14.52 -2.43
CA VAL A 136 -24.01 -13.29 -1.71
C VAL A 136 -22.68 -13.45 -0.97
N SER A 137 -22.48 -14.58 -0.29
CA SER A 137 -21.23 -14.86 0.44
C SER A 137 -20.04 -14.95 -0.51
N SER A 138 -20.21 -15.64 -1.64
CA SER A 138 -19.17 -15.77 -2.67
C SER A 138 -18.88 -14.42 -3.32
N TYR A 139 -19.92 -13.62 -3.59
CA TYR A 139 -19.78 -12.27 -4.13
C TYR A 139 -19.02 -11.36 -3.17
N LEU A 140 -19.38 -11.33 -1.88
CA LEU A 140 -18.67 -10.53 -0.87
C LEU A 140 -17.23 -11.01 -0.68
N ALA A 141 -17.01 -12.31 -0.61
CA ALA A 141 -15.67 -12.88 -0.52
C ALA A 141 -14.83 -12.53 -1.75
N PHE A 142 -15.43 -12.63 -2.93
CA PHE A 142 -14.78 -12.27 -4.19
C PHE A 142 -14.43 -10.78 -4.22
N GLU A 143 -15.40 -9.91 -3.97
CA GLU A 143 -15.20 -8.46 -3.89
C GLU A 143 -14.07 -8.11 -2.92
N HIS A 144 -14.09 -8.59 -1.67
CA HIS A 144 -13.09 -8.22 -0.67
C HIS A 144 -11.70 -8.82 -0.91
N VAL A 145 -11.62 -10.07 -1.39
CA VAL A 145 -10.32 -10.73 -1.64
C VAL A 145 -9.70 -10.19 -2.93
N PHE A 146 -10.45 -10.07 -4.02
CA PHE A 146 -9.91 -9.65 -5.31
C PHE A 146 -9.75 -8.13 -5.44
N SER A 147 -10.47 -7.32 -4.65
CA SER A 147 -10.19 -5.88 -4.54
C SER A 147 -8.95 -5.56 -3.73
N HIS A 148 -8.44 -6.51 -2.93
CA HIS A 148 -7.27 -6.26 -2.11
C HIS A 148 -6.02 -6.14 -3.01
N PRO A 149 -5.24 -5.04 -2.89
CA PRO A 149 -4.19 -4.68 -3.85
C PRO A 149 -3.07 -5.73 -3.99
N LEU A 150 -2.82 -6.56 -2.99
CA LEU A 150 -1.88 -7.69 -3.12
C LEU A 150 -2.32 -8.76 -4.12
N PHE A 151 -3.62 -8.90 -4.38
CA PHE A 151 -4.18 -9.90 -5.31
C PHE A 151 -4.50 -9.34 -6.69
N ILE A 152 -4.60 -8.02 -6.82
CA ILE A 152 -4.76 -7.35 -8.12
C ILE A 152 -3.59 -7.75 -9.03
N ARG A 153 -3.90 -8.24 -10.22
CA ARG A 153 -2.91 -8.55 -11.26
C ARG A 153 -2.41 -7.23 -11.84
N ALA A 154 -1.10 -7.00 -11.79
CA ALA A 154 -0.51 -5.84 -12.42
C ALA A 154 -0.59 -5.99 -13.95
N SER A 155 -1.10 -4.95 -14.63
CA SER A 155 -0.98 -4.85 -16.09
C SER A 155 0.42 -4.38 -16.47
N THR A 156 0.95 -4.81 -17.61
CA THR A 156 2.24 -4.33 -18.13
C THR A 156 2.03 -3.12 -19.04
N VAL A 157 2.80 -2.06 -18.83
CA VAL A 157 2.76 -0.85 -19.66
C VAL A 157 4.18 -0.50 -20.09
N ASP A 158 4.38 -0.46 -21.40
CA ASP A 158 5.59 0.07 -22.02
C ASP A 158 5.43 1.58 -22.19
N LEU A 159 6.34 2.34 -21.59
CA LEU A 159 6.39 3.79 -21.69
C LEU A 159 7.46 4.18 -22.73
N ALA A 160 7.12 5.12 -23.59
CA ALA A 160 8.10 5.75 -24.47
C ALA A 160 9.11 6.55 -23.63
N PRO A 161 10.38 6.69 -24.06
CA PRO A 161 11.29 7.64 -23.41
C PRO A 161 10.73 9.07 -23.55
N PHE A 162 11.10 9.94 -22.62
CA PHE A 162 10.78 11.37 -22.68
C PHE A 162 12.07 12.16 -22.68
N THR A 163 12.18 13.10 -23.61
CA THR A 163 13.23 14.11 -23.63
C THR A 163 12.61 15.50 -23.42
N PRO A 164 13.21 16.38 -22.61
CA PRO A 164 12.67 17.73 -22.39
C PRO A 164 12.48 18.55 -23.68
N GLU A 165 13.22 18.22 -24.75
CA GLU A 165 13.11 18.82 -26.09
C GLU A 165 11.76 18.53 -26.77
N GLU A 166 11.01 17.51 -26.35
CA GLU A 166 9.65 17.26 -26.85
C GLU A 166 8.64 18.33 -26.40
N VAL A 167 8.93 19.05 -25.31
CA VAL A 167 8.01 20.02 -24.70
C VAL A 167 8.01 21.36 -25.42
N THR A 168 9.14 21.76 -26.03
CA THR A 168 9.25 23.03 -26.75
C THR A 168 8.31 23.11 -27.97
N ASN A 169 7.83 21.96 -28.46
CA ASN A 169 6.95 21.88 -29.64
C ASN A 169 5.43 21.87 -29.29
N ASN A 170 5.03 21.72 -28.02
CA ASN A 170 3.63 21.64 -27.59
C ASN A 170 3.27 22.81 -26.65
N ALA A 171 3.30 24.03 -27.20
CA ALA A 171 3.53 25.26 -26.44
C ALA A 171 2.39 25.83 -25.59
N GLU A 172 1.11 25.56 -25.86
CA GLU A 172 0.05 26.39 -25.24
C GLU A 172 -0.25 26.08 -23.76
N ASN A 173 -0.18 24.82 -23.33
CA ASN A 173 -0.39 24.45 -21.91
C ASN A 173 0.90 24.02 -21.18
N ARG A 174 1.96 23.67 -21.92
CA ARG A 174 3.21 23.13 -21.35
C ARG A 174 4.34 24.15 -21.20
N ALA A 175 4.18 25.36 -21.73
CA ALA A 175 5.13 26.47 -21.54
C ALA A 175 5.37 26.85 -20.05
N SER A 176 4.54 26.34 -19.15
CA SER A 176 4.58 26.61 -17.72
C SER A 176 5.51 25.68 -16.90
N VAL A 177 6.11 24.66 -17.53
CA VAL A 177 7.01 23.70 -16.86
C VAL A 177 8.44 23.83 -17.42
N LYS A 178 9.35 24.31 -16.58
CA LYS A 178 10.81 24.28 -16.84
C LYS A 178 11.41 23.01 -16.24
N TRP A 179 12.38 22.41 -16.92
CA TRP A 179 13.01 21.15 -16.54
C TRP A 179 14.48 21.35 -16.18
N LYS A 180 14.98 20.58 -15.21
CA LYS A 180 16.39 20.50 -14.85
C LYS A 180 16.80 19.05 -14.65
N ILE A 181 17.96 18.67 -15.20
CA ILE A 181 18.49 17.31 -15.03
C ILE A 181 19.24 17.23 -13.70
N THR A 182 18.73 16.42 -12.78
CA THR A 182 19.35 16.23 -11.47
C THR A 182 19.27 14.78 -10.99
N PRO A 183 20.29 14.31 -10.27
CA PRO A 183 20.23 13.01 -9.63
C PRO A 183 19.43 13.06 -8.32
N PHE A 184 18.59 12.06 -8.11
CA PHE A 184 18.06 11.73 -6.80
C PHE A 184 18.32 10.25 -6.50
N PHE A 185 19.11 9.98 -5.47
CA PHE A 185 19.51 8.61 -5.10
C PHE A 185 20.09 7.83 -6.30
N TYR A 186 19.46 6.75 -6.75
CA TYR A 186 19.90 5.95 -7.89
C TYR A 186 19.38 6.46 -9.24
N SER A 187 18.42 7.38 -9.24
CA SER A 187 17.85 7.94 -10.47
C SER A 187 18.55 9.23 -10.90
N LEU A 188 18.82 9.37 -12.19
CA LEU A 188 19.25 10.61 -12.84
C LEU A 188 18.27 10.91 -13.97
N GLY A 189 17.64 12.07 -13.97
CA GLY A 189 16.66 12.43 -15.01
C GLY A 189 16.20 13.87 -14.91
N ALA A 190 15.23 14.24 -15.75
CA ALA A 190 14.67 15.57 -15.78
C ALA A 190 13.59 15.72 -14.70
N TRP A 191 13.74 16.74 -13.86
CA TRP A 191 12.79 17.13 -12.82
C TRP A 191 12.28 18.54 -13.08
N PRO A 192 11.01 18.85 -12.76
CA PRO A 192 10.48 20.18 -12.95
C PRO A 192 11.13 21.16 -11.96
N SER A 193 11.77 22.21 -12.49
CA SER A 193 12.22 23.37 -11.71
C SER A 193 11.12 24.42 -11.55
N SER A 194 10.11 24.40 -12.44
CA SER A 194 8.87 25.14 -12.27
C SER A 194 7.66 24.29 -12.64
N PHE A 195 6.52 24.59 -12.03
CA PHE A 195 5.24 23.96 -12.29
C PHE A 195 4.15 25.04 -12.30
N GLY A 196 3.36 25.10 -13.37
CA GLY A 196 2.34 26.15 -13.52
C GLY A 196 2.92 27.58 -13.53
N GLY A 197 4.16 27.75 -13.99
CA GLY A 197 4.86 29.04 -14.04
C GLY A 197 5.44 29.49 -12.71
N LYS A 198 5.32 28.68 -11.64
CA LYS A 198 5.88 28.96 -10.31
C LYS A 198 7.08 28.06 -10.04
N PRO A 199 8.11 28.53 -9.32
CA PRO A 199 9.25 27.70 -8.94
C PRO A 199 8.84 26.55 -8.03
N VAL A 200 9.44 25.38 -8.25
CA VAL A 200 9.26 24.20 -7.40
C VAL A 200 10.23 24.27 -6.22
N PHE A 201 9.70 24.23 -5.00
CA PHE A 201 10.53 24.23 -3.80
C PHE A 201 10.64 22.85 -3.20
N TYR A 202 11.84 22.51 -2.76
CA TYR A 202 12.15 21.21 -2.19
C TYR A 202 12.33 21.32 -0.67
N GLN A 203 11.95 20.28 0.04
CA GLN A 203 12.07 20.15 1.49
C GLN A 203 12.78 18.86 1.84
N LEU A 204 13.51 18.88 2.95
CA LEU A 204 14.16 17.72 3.53
C LEU A 204 13.59 17.44 4.91
N PRO A 205 12.64 16.50 5.06
CA PRO A 205 12.16 16.08 6.38
C PRO A 205 13.29 15.41 7.17
N TYR A 206 13.54 15.89 8.39
CA TYR A 206 14.53 15.28 9.27
C TYR A 206 14.11 13.87 9.73
N GLN A 207 15.08 12.95 9.70
CA GLN A 207 15.01 11.63 10.32
C GLN A 207 16.20 11.48 11.27
N LYS A 208 15.93 10.99 12.47
CA LYS A 208 16.90 10.98 13.57
C LYS A 208 18.18 10.21 13.22
N GLY A 209 19.33 10.85 13.45
CA GLY A 209 20.66 10.27 13.32
C GLY A 209 21.32 10.60 11.97
N PRO A 210 22.65 10.42 11.87
CA PRO A 210 23.36 10.69 10.64
C PRO A 210 22.89 9.68 9.58
N PRO A 211 22.55 10.14 8.36
CA PRO A 211 22.16 9.26 7.28
C PRO A 211 23.34 8.34 6.91
N LEU A 212 23.20 7.03 7.15
CA LEU A 212 24.26 6.06 6.88
C LEU A 212 24.56 5.92 5.38
N TYR A 213 23.50 5.84 4.57
CA TYR A 213 23.60 5.66 3.12
C TYR A 213 22.69 6.60 2.34
N PHE A 214 21.48 6.87 2.85
CA PHE A 214 20.48 7.72 2.23
C PHE A 214 19.73 8.52 3.28
N VAL A 215 19.29 9.72 2.92
CA VAL A 215 18.19 10.39 3.61
C VAL A 215 16.88 9.66 3.30
N GLY A 216 15.90 9.71 4.21
CA GLY A 216 14.68 8.93 4.02
C GLY A 216 13.80 9.39 2.86
N GLY A 217 13.74 10.68 2.59
CA GLY A 217 13.07 11.22 1.42
C GLY A 217 13.21 12.73 1.28
N ILE A 218 12.91 13.24 0.09
CA ILE A 218 12.93 14.65 -0.28
C ILE A 218 11.56 14.99 -0.84
N VAL A 219 10.96 16.10 -0.39
CA VAL A 219 9.61 16.51 -0.82
C VAL A 219 9.72 17.72 -1.74
N ALA A 220 9.43 17.54 -3.02
CA ALA A 220 9.23 18.62 -3.98
C ALA A 220 7.79 19.11 -3.92
N ARG A 221 7.56 20.40 -3.68
CA ARG A 221 6.24 21.01 -3.66
C ARG A 221 6.02 21.74 -4.97
N TRP A 222 5.24 21.11 -5.84
CA TRP A 222 4.94 21.64 -7.17
C TRP A 222 3.90 22.75 -7.09
N GLU A 223 2.88 22.56 -6.25
CA GLU A 223 1.88 23.58 -5.95
C GLU A 223 1.49 23.49 -4.46
N LEU A 224 1.57 24.61 -3.75
CA LEU A 224 1.25 24.68 -2.33
C LEU A 224 -0.25 24.88 -2.11
N PRO A 225 -0.89 24.17 -1.16
CA PRO A 225 -0.39 23.01 -0.41
C PRO A 225 -0.64 21.65 -1.10
N ASP A 226 -1.37 21.64 -2.23
CA ASP A 226 -2.14 20.49 -2.70
C ASP A 226 -1.35 19.46 -3.53
N ILE A 227 -0.26 19.86 -4.21
CA ILE A 227 0.48 19.00 -5.13
C ILE A 227 1.93 18.89 -4.68
N LYS A 228 2.30 17.71 -4.20
CA LYS A 228 3.65 17.41 -3.74
C LYS A 228 4.14 16.06 -4.23
N VAL A 229 5.43 16.01 -4.57
CA VAL A 229 6.15 14.81 -4.96
C VAL A 229 7.19 14.47 -3.89
N THR A 230 7.07 13.30 -3.29
CA THR A 230 8.07 12.76 -2.36
C THR A 230 8.95 11.75 -3.08
N ILE A 231 10.25 12.01 -3.10
CA ILE A 231 11.27 11.13 -3.64
C ILE A 231 11.89 10.39 -2.45
N GLU A 232 11.62 9.10 -2.31
CA GLU A 232 12.13 8.27 -1.22
C GLU A 232 13.37 7.50 -1.65
N GLY A 233 14.39 7.54 -0.80
CA GLY A 233 15.61 6.77 -1.00
C GLY A 233 15.38 5.27 -0.86
N PRO A 234 16.29 4.45 -1.41
CA PRO A 234 16.15 3.01 -1.37
C PRO A 234 16.36 2.47 0.04
N ARG A 235 15.36 1.75 0.56
CA ARG A 235 15.41 1.21 1.93
C ARG A 235 16.36 0.02 2.09
N THR A 236 16.56 -0.73 1.02
CA THR A 236 17.63 -1.72 0.90
C THR A 236 18.68 -1.14 -0.04
N PRO A 237 19.73 -0.45 0.48
CA PRO A 237 20.91 -0.14 -0.33
C PRO A 237 21.34 -1.42 -1.04
N GLY A 238 21.67 -1.33 -2.34
CA GLY A 238 21.86 -2.45 -3.26
C GLY A 238 22.39 -3.68 -2.54
N ALA A 239 21.66 -4.78 -2.65
CA ALA A 239 21.84 -5.99 -1.86
C ALA A 239 23.32 -6.21 -1.55
N ARG A 240 23.65 -6.14 -0.26
CA ARG A 240 24.97 -6.40 0.34
C ARG A 240 25.46 -7.84 0.08
N ASP A 241 24.89 -8.53 -0.90
CA ASP A 241 25.38 -9.77 -1.44
C ASP A 241 26.54 -9.43 -2.39
N ARG A 242 27.67 -9.04 -1.77
CA ARG A 242 28.96 -8.78 -2.43
C ARG A 242 29.54 -10.03 -3.09
N ASN A 243 28.81 -11.14 -3.13
CA ASN A 243 29.28 -12.37 -3.74
C ASN A 243 29.10 -12.26 -5.27
N PRO A 244 30.16 -12.05 -6.06
CA PRO A 244 30.07 -11.95 -7.52
C PRO A 244 29.57 -13.27 -8.15
N LYS A 245 29.59 -14.39 -7.41
CA LYS A 245 29.03 -15.67 -7.88
C LYS A 245 27.49 -15.67 -7.97
N ASN A 246 26.80 -14.68 -7.40
CA ASN A 246 25.35 -14.51 -7.49
C ASN A 246 24.91 -13.49 -8.56
N ILE A 247 25.80 -13.06 -9.47
CA ILE A 247 25.46 -12.07 -10.51
C ILE A 247 24.32 -12.58 -11.42
N GLU A 248 24.29 -13.87 -11.77
CA GLU A 248 23.18 -14.48 -12.53
C GLU A 248 21.84 -14.41 -11.77
N ASN A 249 21.86 -14.36 -10.44
CA ASN A 249 20.66 -14.24 -9.59
C ASN A 249 20.16 -12.78 -9.42
N ARG A 250 20.80 -11.78 -10.05
CA ARG A 250 20.41 -10.37 -9.87
C ARG A 250 19.28 -9.96 -10.81
N PHE A 251 19.47 -10.22 -12.11
CA PHE A 251 18.40 -10.06 -13.10
C PHE A 251 17.18 -10.91 -12.75
N SER A 252 17.41 -12.09 -12.16
CA SER A 252 16.33 -12.97 -11.73
C SER A 252 15.43 -12.35 -10.67
N ARG A 253 15.90 -11.45 -9.79
CA ARG A 253 15.04 -10.87 -8.74
C ARG A 253 14.03 -9.87 -9.30
N ARG A 254 14.46 -8.99 -10.22
CA ARG A 254 13.57 -8.01 -10.87
C ARG A 254 12.52 -8.73 -11.73
N GLU A 255 12.95 -9.71 -12.52
CA GLU A 255 12.07 -10.56 -13.31
C GLU A 255 11.15 -11.44 -12.46
N GLN A 256 11.63 -11.93 -11.31
CA GLN A 256 10.81 -12.66 -10.35
C GLN A 256 9.71 -11.76 -9.75
N ILE A 257 10.04 -10.53 -9.38
CA ILE A 257 9.03 -9.58 -8.88
C ILE A 257 8.01 -9.29 -9.99
N GLN A 258 8.47 -9.01 -11.21
CA GLN A 258 7.59 -8.77 -12.37
C GLN A 258 6.66 -9.96 -12.64
N SER A 259 7.22 -11.16 -12.76
CA SER A 259 6.45 -12.38 -13.03
C SER A 259 5.45 -12.65 -11.91
N CYS A 260 5.82 -12.47 -10.64
CA CYS A 260 4.88 -12.61 -9.54
C CYS A 260 3.78 -11.56 -9.55
N LEU A 261 4.06 -10.30 -9.93
CA LEU A 261 3.06 -9.22 -10.02
C LEU A 261 2.12 -9.35 -11.22
N THR A 262 2.59 -9.92 -12.32
CA THR A 262 1.82 -10.11 -13.55
C THR A 262 1.17 -11.49 -13.65
N ALA A 263 1.52 -12.43 -12.76
CA ALA A 263 0.93 -13.75 -12.67
C ALA A 263 -0.57 -13.71 -12.36
N GLU A 264 -1.29 -14.67 -12.93
CA GLU A 264 -2.68 -14.98 -12.60
C GLU A 264 -2.78 -15.52 -11.18
N PHE A 265 -3.91 -15.25 -10.53
CA PHE A 265 -4.16 -15.66 -9.15
C PHE A 265 -3.92 -17.17 -8.92
N VAL A 266 -4.38 -18.01 -9.84
CA VAL A 266 -4.22 -19.48 -9.76
C VAL A 266 -2.75 -19.92 -9.78
N LYS A 267 -1.86 -19.12 -10.38
CA LYS A 267 -0.41 -19.39 -10.46
C LYS A 267 0.36 -18.72 -9.31
N MET A 268 -0.32 -18.00 -8.42
CA MET A 268 0.29 -17.29 -7.31
C MET A 268 0.59 -18.25 -6.15
N GLY A 269 1.74 -18.92 -6.23
CA GLY A 269 2.24 -19.72 -5.11
C GLY A 269 2.64 -18.85 -3.91
N PRO A 270 2.88 -19.46 -2.72
CA PRO A 270 3.27 -18.75 -1.50
C PRO A 270 4.52 -17.86 -1.66
N LYS A 271 5.48 -18.30 -2.50
CA LYS A 271 6.68 -17.52 -2.82
C LYS A 271 6.35 -16.21 -3.54
N CYS A 272 5.42 -16.23 -4.50
CA CYS A 272 5.00 -15.02 -5.20
C CYS A 272 4.21 -14.10 -4.30
N PHE A 273 3.33 -14.64 -3.46
CA PHE A 273 2.62 -13.82 -2.47
C PHE A 273 3.59 -13.11 -1.51
N LYS A 274 4.62 -13.81 -1.02
CA LYS A 274 5.68 -13.21 -0.21
C LYS A 274 6.41 -12.10 -0.95
N SER A 275 6.81 -12.34 -2.20
CA SER A 275 7.49 -11.33 -3.04
C SER A 275 6.61 -10.08 -3.27
N ARG A 276 5.32 -10.26 -3.58
CA ARG A 276 4.36 -9.15 -3.68
C ARG A 276 4.23 -8.38 -2.37
N LYS A 277 4.10 -9.08 -1.23
CA LYS A 277 3.98 -8.45 0.08
C LYS A 277 5.23 -7.62 0.42
N GLU A 278 6.42 -8.13 0.12
CA GLU A 278 7.68 -7.41 0.32
C GLU A 278 7.80 -6.18 -0.59
N ALA A 279 7.36 -6.28 -1.84
CA ALA A 279 7.44 -5.18 -2.81
C ALA A 279 6.37 -4.11 -2.62
N LEU A 280 5.13 -4.49 -2.27
CA LEU A 280 3.96 -3.60 -2.23
C LEU A 280 3.44 -3.29 -0.83
N GLY A 281 3.62 -4.19 0.14
CA GLY A 281 2.88 -4.17 1.41
C GLY A 281 2.99 -2.84 2.16
N ARG A 282 4.22 -2.32 2.29
CA ARG A 282 4.47 -1.00 2.89
C ARG A 282 3.75 0.11 2.12
N HIS A 283 3.84 0.12 0.80
CA HIS A 283 3.26 1.19 -0.01
C HIS A 283 1.73 1.18 0.04
N ILE A 284 1.12 -0.02 0.06
CA ILE A 284 -0.32 -0.19 0.26
C ILE A 284 -0.75 0.38 1.61
N GLU A 285 -0.04 0.04 2.69
CA GLU A 285 -0.37 0.51 4.04
C GLU A 285 -0.29 2.05 4.13
N GLU A 286 0.75 2.64 3.56
CA GLU A 286 0.93 4.09 3.56
C GLU A 286 -0.13 4.80 2.69
N ILE A 287 -0.48 4.28 1.52
CA ILE A 287 -1.58 4.81 0.69
C ILE A 287 -2.91 4.71 1.45
N ARG A 288 -3.18 3.58 2.13
CA ARG A 288 -4.40 3.42 2.94
C ARG A 288 -4.50 4.44 4.05
N LYS A 289 -3.40 4.72 4.75
CA LYS A 289 -3.35 5.74 5.80
C LYS A 289 -3.57 7.15 5.26
N ALA A 290 -3.04 7.46 4.09
CA ALA A 290 -3.12 8.80 3.50
C ALA A 290 -4.45 9.06 2.77
N VAL A 291 -4.91 8.11 1.95
CA VAL A 291 -6.01 8.31 0.98
C VAL A 291 -7.28 7.56 1.36
N LYS A 292 -7.20 6.41 2.04
CA LYS A 292 -8.34 5.46 2.17
C LYS A 292 -8.97 5.15 0.81
N PRO A 293 -8.21 4.55 -0.12
CA PRO A 293 -8.60 4.44 -1.51
C PRO A 293 -9.82 3.52 -1.68
N GLN A 294 -10.73 3.94 -2.55
CA GLN A 294 -11.84 3.11 -3.03
C GLN A 294 -11.43 2.31 -4.27
N ARG A 295 -10.45 2.81 -5.03
CA ARG A 295 -9.93 2.18 -6.25
C ARG A 295 -8.43 2.06 -6.19
N TRP A 296 -7.94 0.95 -6.73
CA TRP A 296 -6.52 0.65 -6.85
C TRP A 296 -6.16 0.42 -8.31
N ASN A 297 -5.04 0.97 -8.74
CA ASN A 297 -4.48 0.73 -10.06
C ASN A 297 -3.03 0.29 -9.90
N ILE A 298 -2.71 -0.93 -10.34
CA ILE A 298 -1.37 -1.50 -10.24
C ILE A 298 -0.89 -1.86 -11.64
N LYS A 299 0.28 -1.36 -11.99
CA LYS A 299 0.93 -1.62 -13.28
C LYS A 299 2.39 -1.96 -13.06
N TRP A 300 2.93 -2.82 -13.90
CA TRP A 300 4.36 -2.93 -14.12
C TRP A 300 4.73 -2.01 -15.28
N PHE A 301 5.54 -1.00 -15.03
CA PHE A 301 5.98 -0.09 -16.08
C PHE A 301 7.40 -0.43 -16.53
N LYS A 302 7.68 -0.22 -17.81
CA LYS A 302 9.02 -0.32 -18.40
C LYS A 302 9.22 0.81 -19.39
N VAL A 303 10.28 1.59 -19.23
CA VAL A 303 10.66 2.63 -20.19
C VAL A 303 11.58 2.02 -21.22
N ASN A 304 11.11 1.90 -22.47
CA ASN A 304 11.88 1.30 -23.56
C ASN A 304 12.75 2.37 -24.22
N ASN A 305 13.86 2.72 -23.57
CA ASN A 305 14.83 3.67 -24.10
C ASN A 305 16.02 2.92 -24.76
N PRO A 306 16.16 2.91 -26.10
CA PRO A 306 17.23 2.21 -26.78
C PRO A 306 18.62 2.83 -26.53
N ALA A 307 18.68 4.07 -26.04
CA ALA A 307 19.93 4.74 -25.70
C ALA A 307 20.50 4.31 -24.34
N LEU A 308 19.72 3.58 -23.54
CA LEU A 308 20.15 3.09 -22.23
C LEU A 308 20.43 1.58 -22.27
N PRO A 309 21.47 1.11 -21.57
CA PRO A 309 21.61 -0.29 -21.20
C PRO A 309 20.34 -0.84 -20.52
N ALA A 310 20.02 -2.12 -20.76
CA ALA A 310 18.78 -2.73 -20.25
C ALA A 310 18.71 -2.85 -18.73
N ASP A 311 19.86 -2.87 -18.05
CA ASP A 311 19.99 -2.80 -16.59
C ASP A 311 19.70 -1.40 -16.04
N GLU A 312 20.02 -0.35 -16.81
CA GLU A 312 19.78 1.05 -16.42
C GLU A 312 18.42 1.63 -16.87
N ALA A 313 17.71 0.91 -17.75
CA ALA A 313 16.39 1.29 -18.22
C ALA A 313 15.38 1.32 -17.05
N PRO A 314 14.66 2.44 -16.84
CA PRO A 314 13.68 2.54 -15.76
C PRO A 314 12.57 1.52 -15.89
N GLN A 315 12.35 0.78 -14.82
CA GLN A 315 11.24 -0.15 -14.72
C GLN A 315 10.88 -0.39 -13.26
N GLY A 316 9.67 -0.89 -13.04
CA GLY A 316 9.21 -1.25 -11.72
C GLY A 316 7.70 -1.19 -11.63
N ILE A 317 7.21 -0.75 -10.48
CA ILE A 317 5.80 -0.86 -10.12
C ILE A 317 5.18 0.52 -10.03
N PHE A 318 4.11 0.74 -10.78
CA PHE A 318 3.21 1.85 -10.55
C PHE A 318 2.04 1.35 -9.70
N ILE A 319 1.80 2.01 -8.57
CA ILE A 319 0.60 1.79 -7.74
C ILE A 319 -0.08 3.13 -7.47
N SER A 320 -1.37 3.20 -7.73
CA SER A 320 -2.21 4.35 -7.42
C SER A 320 -3.37 3.92 -6.54
N GLY A 321 -3.65 4.74 -5.53
CA GLY A 321 -4.88 4.65 -4.76
C GLY A 321 -5.60 5.99 -4.80
N GLU A 322 -6.89 5.95 -5.09
CA GLU A 322 -7.73 7.15 -5.25
C GLU A 322 -9.03 7.04 -4.43
N ASN A 323 -9.46 8.19 -3.90
CA ASN A 323 -10.82 8.42 -3.39
C ASN A 323 -11.45 9.60 -4.17
N GLU A 324 -12.61 10.09 -3.73
CA GLU A 324 -13.33 11.16 -4.43
C GLU A 324 -12.57 12.50 -4.50
N ASN A 325 -11.67 12.78 -3.56
CA ASN A 325 -11.03 14.09 -3.39
C ASN A 325 -9.53 14.09 -3.66
N ILE A 326 -8.86 13.00 -3.34
CA ILE A 326 -7.40 12.88 -3.36
C ILE A 326 -6.97 11.54 -3.96
N ALA A 327 -5.82 11.58 -4.63
CA ALA A 327 -5.13 10.41 -5.12
C ALA A 327 -3.66 10.44 -4.70
N GLN A 328 -3.10 9.26 -4.52
CA GLN A 328 -1.67 9.07 -4.31
C GLN A 328 -1.13 8.09 -5.34
N ASP A 329 -0.26 8.60 -6.22
CA ASP A 329 0.40 7.85 -7.28
C ASP A 329 1.83 7.52 -6.85
N ARG A 330 2.26 6.26 -6.95
CA ARG A 330 3.62 5.83 -6.59
C ARG A 330 4.27 5.10 -7.73
N TYR A 331 5.42 5.61 -8.18
CA TYR A 331 6.34 4.90 -9.05
C TYR A 331 7.47 4.32 -8.21
N ILE A 332 7.51 3.00 -8.09
CA ILE A 332 8.53 2.25 -7.36
C ILE A 332 9.52 1.71 -8.39
N PHE A 333 10.65 2.39 -8.53
CA PHE A 333 11.77 1.95 -9.35
C PHE A 333 12.44 0.74 -8.73
N ILE A 334 12.71 -0.27 -9.55
CA ILE A 334 13.44 -1.47 -9.16
C ILE A 334 14.71 -1.54 -9.99
N THR A 335 15.86 -1.27 -9.35
CA THR A 335 17.16 -1.35 -10.03
C THR A 335 17.49 -2.79 -10.41
N ALA A 336 18.53 -3.02 -11.23
CA ALA A 336 18.93 -4.38 -11.60
C ALA A 336 19.39 -5.21 -10.39
N LEU A 337 19.86 -4.57 -9.31
CA LEU A 337 20.15 -5.22 -8.02
C LEU A 337 18.90 -5.48 -7.15
N GLY A 338 17.71 -5.10 -7.61
CA GLY A 338 16.47 -5.21 -6.86
C GLY A 338 16.35 -4.21 -5.71
N ALA A 339 17.07 -3.09 -5.75
CA ALA A 339 16.85 -1.99 -4.81
C ALA A 339 15.57 -1.23 -5.19
N HIS A 340 14.73 -0.92 -4.21
CA HIS A 340 13.45 -0.23 -4.43
C HIS A 340 13.56 1.22 -4.03
N GLN A 341 13.40 2.14 -4.99
CA GLN A 341 13.30 3.59 -4.76
C GLN A 341 11.89 4.04 -5.16
N ALA A 342 11.26 4.96 -4.43
CA ALA A 342 9.89 5.39 -4.75
C ALA A 342 9.81 6.89 -5.07
N VAL A 343 8.97 7.24 -6.03
CA VAL A 343 8.53 8.61 -6.31
C VAL A 343 7.02 8.65 -6.12
N ILE A 344 6.56 9.50 -5.20
CA ILE A 344 5.19 9.50 -4.69
C ILE A 344 4.58 10.86 -4.98
N LEU A 345 3.52 10.93 -5.77
CA LEU A 345 2.73 12.15 -5.98
C LEU A 345 1.46 12.08 -5.14
N ASP A 346 1.30 13.06 -4.26
CA ASP A 346 0.04 13.38 -3.62
C ASP A 346 -0.63 14.49 -4.43
N ARG A 347 -1.89 14.27 -4.85
CA ARG A 347 -2.63 15.23 -5.68
C ARG A 347 -4.13 15.23 -5.39
N PRO A 348 -4.83 16.35 -5.63
CA PRO A 348 -6.29 16.38 -5.67
C PRO A 348 -6.84 15.71 -6.93
N MET A 349 -8.11 15.30 -6.89
CA MET A 349 -8.86 14.76 -8.03
C MET A 349 -9.47 15.90 -8.88
N ASN A 350 -8.62 16.70 -9.51
CA ASN A 350 -9.02 17.80 -10.41
C ASN A 350 -8.02 17.94 -11.57
N ASP A 351 -8.31 18.85 -12.51
CA ASP A 351 -7.48 19.07 -13.72
C ASP A 351 -6.01 19.39 -13.40
N ARG A 352 -5.76 20.14 -12.30
CA ARG A 352 -4.40 20.47 -11.85
C ARG A 352 -3.66 19.23 -11.35
N GLY A 353 -4.35 18.38 -10.58
CA GLY A 353 -3.81 17.10 -10.14
C GLY A 353 -3.54 16.16 -11.30
N ASP A 354 -4.44 16.08 -12.28
CA ASP A 354 -4.23 15.25 -13.47
C ASP A 354 -3.09 15.77 -14.34
N PHE A 355 -2.92 17.09 -14.46
CA PHE A 355 -1.75 17.69 -15.08
C PHE A 355 -0.46 17.32 -14.34
N ALA A 356 -0.44 17.37 -13.01
CA ALA A 356 0.70 16.93 -12.22
C ALA A 356 1.02 15.44 -12.43
N ARG A 357 0.00 14.59 -12.58
CA ARG A 357 0.21 13.18 -12.90
C ARG A 357 0.91 12.99 -14.25
N VAL A 358 0.53 13.77 -15.26
CA VAL A 358 1.19 13.75 -16.59
C VAL A 358 2.65 14.21 -16.48
N VAL A 359 2.90 15.33 -15.80
CA VAL A 359 4.27 15.85 -15.59
C VAL A 359 5.14 14.85 -14.81
N LEU A 360 4.55 14.13 -13.84
CA LEU A 360 5.26 13.06 -13.14
C LEU A 360 5.57 11.91 -14.09
N GLU A 361 4.62 11.44 -14.89
CA GLU A 361 4.89 10.36 -15.86
C GLU A 361 6.02 10.76 -16.84
N GLU A 362 6.04 12.00 -17.32
CA GLU A 362 7.14 12.55 -18.13
C GLU A 362 8.47 12.54 -17.36
N THR A 363 8.47 12.98 -16.09
CA THR A 363 9.62 12.86 -15.18
C THR A 363 10.13 11.42 -15.14
N ILE A 364 9.25 10.44 -14.91
CA ILE A 364 9.58 9.01 -14.83
C ILE A 364 10.18 8.49 -16.15
N ARG A 365 9.60 8.89 -17.29
CA ARG A 365 10.05 8.53 -18.64
C ARG A 365 11.44 9.08 -19.00
N SER A 366 11.91 10.13 -18.33
CA SER A 366 13.26 10.69 -18.53
C SER A 366 14.35 10.05 -17.68
N GLN A 367 13.99 9.21 -16.70
CA GLN A 367 14.97 8.72 -15.73
C GLN A 367 15.96 7.75 -16.38
N ARG A 368 17.14 7.68 -15.79
CA ARG A 368 18.12 6.61 -15.91
C ARG A 368 18.35 6.06 -14.51
N LEU A 369 18.24 4.75 -14.33
CA LEU A 369 18.50 4.12 -13.03
C LEU A 369 19.91 3.54 -13.02
N SER A 370 20.71 3.93 -12.04
CA SER A 370 22.06 3.39 -11.83
C SER A 370 22.08 2.50 -10.60
N ASP A 371 22.90 1.46 -10.60
CA ASP A 371 23.15 0.65 -9.39
C ASP A 371 24.22 1.28 -8.47
N SER A 372 24.78 2.43 -8.87
CA SER A 372 25.82 3.16 -8.15
C SER A 372 25.51 4.65 -8.07
N LEU A 373 25.94 5.28 -6.97
CA LEU A 373 25.81 6.73 -6.76
C LEU A 373 26.92 7.53 -7.44
N ILE A 374 27.95 6.89 -8.00
CA ILE A 374 29.12 7.58 -8.57
C ILE A 374 28.70 8.56 -9.67
N SER A 375 27.91 8.11 -10.65
CA SER A 375 27.47 8.96 -11.76
C SER A 375 26.65 10.16 -11.28
N GLY A 376 25.75 9.95 -10.31
CA GLY A 376 24.98 11.03 -9.69
C GLY A 376 25.87 12.02 -8.94
N ARG A 377 26.82 11.53 -8.13
CA ARG A 377 27.80 12.37 -7.42
C ARG A 377 28.66 13.21 -8.36
N SER A 378 29.19 12.59 -9.41
CA SER A 378 30.00 13.28 -10.41
C SER A 378 29.21 14.37 -11.14
N TRP A 379 27.96 14.07 -11.50
CA TRP A 379 27.07 15.06 -12.14
C TRP A 379 26.82 16.25 -11.23
N ILE A 380 26.34 16.02 -10.01
CA ILE A 380 25.93 17.12 -9.12
C ILE A 380 27.11 17.96 -8.64
N ASN A 381 28.29 17.34 -8.43
CA ASN A 381 29.48 18.10 -8.07
C ASN A 381 29.89 19.06 -9.20
N ARG A 382 29.75 18.66 -10.47
CA ARG A 382 30.03 19.53 -11.62
C ARG A 382 29.06 20.71 -11.67
N GLU A 383 27.76 20.46 -11.50
CA GLU A 383 26.74 21.52 -11.50
C GLU A 383 26.93 22.52 -10.32
N LEU A 384 27.27 22.01 -9.13
CA LEU A 384 27.52 22.84 -7.96
C LEU A 384 28.77 23.72 -8.10
N VAL A 385 29.81 23.28 -8.82
CA VAL A 385 31.01 24.10 -9.08
C VAL A 385 30.69 25.34 -9.92
N VAL A 386 29.73 25.24 -10.83
CA VAL A 386 29.31 26.36 -11.70
C VAL A 386 28.36 27.31 -10.98
N THR A 387 27.68 26.83 -9.93
CA THR A 387 26.66 27.59 -9.20
C THR A 387 27.31 28.57 -8.22
N LYS A 388 27.19 29.88 -8.48
CA LYS A 388 27.74 30.92 -7.60
C LYS A 388 26.65 31.52 -6.72
N LEU A 389 26.73 31.25 -5.42
CA LEU A 389 25.76 31.78 -4.43
C LEU A 389 25.75 33.32 -4.35
N GLU A 390 26.88 33.96 -4.65
CA GLU A 390 27.06 35.42 -4.60
C GLU A 390 26.21 36.15 -5.65
N GLU A 391 25.86 35.48 -6.75
CA GLU A 391 25.12 36.07 -7.87
C GLU A 391 23.59 36.06 -7.65
N ILE A 392 23.10 35.36 -6.61
CA ILE A 392 21.66 35.20 -6.31
C ILE A 392 20.99 36.52 -5.90
N GLY A 393 21.74 37.52 -5.41
CA GLY A 393 21.20 38.70 -4.73
C GLY A 393 20.93 39.95 -5.58
N THR A 394 21.03 39.91 -6.91
CA THR A 394 21.09 41.17 -7.72
C THR A 394 19.82 41.54 -8.50
N LYS A 395 18.79 40.67 -8.61
CA LYS A 395 17.55 40.96 -9.38
C LYS A 395 16.30 40.31 -8.78
N ASN A 396 15.37 41.11 -8.25
CA ASN A 396 14.23 40.67 -7.40
C ASN A 396 13.37 39.52 -7.96
N GLU A 397 12.95 39.54 -9.23
CA GLU A 397 12.06 38.47 -9.75
C GLU A 397 12.79 37.14 -9.99
N SER A 398 14.11 37.17 -10.27
CA SER A 398 14.91 35.95 -10.43
C SER A 398 15.40 35.33 -9.11
N ILE A 399 15.27 36.03 -7.96
CA ILE A 399 15.78 35.52 -6.68
C ILE A 399 15.09 34.22 -6.30
N LEU A 400 13.76 34.14 -6.45
CA LEU A 400 13.00 32.92 -6.10
C LEU A 400 13.36 31.75 -7.00
N GLU A 401 13.48 31.97 -8.31
CA GLU A 401 13.89 30.95 -9.26
C GLU A 401 15.31 30.46 -8.93
N ASN A 402 16.26 31.36 -8.72
CA ASN A 402 17.65 31.03 -8.37
C ASN A 402 17.75 30.27 -7.03
N LEU A 403 17.01 30.70 -6.01
CA LEU A 403 16.97 29.99 -4.72
C LEU A 403 16.38 28.59 -4.87
N SER A 404 15.29 28.45 -5.65
CA SER A 404 14.67 27.15 -5.89
C SER A 404 15.63 26.19 -6.62
N GLU A 405 16.39 26.68 -7.59
CA GLU A 405 17.39 25.91 -8.32
C GLU A 405 18.54 25.48 -7.40
N VAL A 406 19.03 26.39 -6.55
CA VAL A 406 20.09 26.07 -5.58
C VAL A 406 19.61 25.05 -4.55
N HIS A 407 18.37 25.15 -4.07
CA HIS A 407 17.78 24.14 -3.18
C HIS A 407 17.67 22.80 -3.87
N LEU A 408 17.22 22.77 -5.13
CA LEU A 408 17.17 21.57 -5.95
C LEU A 408 18.56 20.91 -6.05
N LEU A 409 19.61 21.68 -6.37
CA LEU A 409 20.97 21.15 -6.49
C LEU A 409 21.54 20.66 -5.16
N LEU A 410 21.36 21.42 -4.07
CA LEU A 410 21.83 21.03 -2.74
C LEU A 410 21.13 19.76 -2.23
N LEU A 411 19.83 19.63 -2.45
CA LEU A 411 19.07 18.45 -2.04
C LEU A 411 19.36 17.25 -2.92
N SER A 412 19.57 17.47 -4.21
CA SER A 412 20.12 16.45 -5.11
C SER A 412 21.48 15.94 -4.61
N LYS A 413 22.39 16.83 -4.21
CA LYS A 413 23.69 16.47 -3.61
C LYS A 413 23.53 15.68 -2.32
N ILE A 414 22.67 16.12 -1.41
CA ILE A 414 22.36 15.40 -0.16
C ILE A 414 21.80 14.01 -0.46
N SER A 415 20.98 13.83 -1.50
CA SER A 415 20.39 12.53 -1.83
C SER A 415 21.42 11.47 -2.23
N VAL A 416 22.51 11.88 -2.91
CA VAL A 416 23.58 10.98 -3.39
C VAL A 416 24.80 10.94 -2.47
N ASP A 417 24.94 11.95 -1.60
CA ASP A 417 26.09 12.13 -0.71
C ASP A 417 25.66 12.74 0.64
N PRO A 418 24.88 12.00 1.44
CA PRO A 418 24.22 12.54 2.62
C PRO A 418 25.17 12.76 3.81
N GLN A 419 26.45 12.42 3.68
CA GLN A 419 27.45 12.65 4.73
C GLN A 419 28.20 13.98 4.55
N THR A 420 27.92 14.71 3.47
CA THR A 420 28.59 15.98 3.17
C THR A 420 28.02 17.11 4.02
N PHE A 421 28.72 17.45 5.12
CA PHE A 421 28.35 18.53 6.03
C PHE A 421 28.05 19.87 5.30
N ASP A 422 28.92 20.27 4.36
CA ASP A 422 28.78 21.57 3.67
C ASP A 422 27.45 21.70 2.92
N SER A 423 26.89 20.60 2.42
CA SER A 423 25.59 20.64 1.73
C SER A 423 24.46 21.03 2.67
N TYR A 424 24.48 20.56 3.92
CA TYR A 424 23.52 20.97 4.96
C TYR A 424 23.75 22.42 5.40
N TYR A 425 25.01 22.84 5.52
CA TYR A 425 25.35 24.22 5.85
C TYR A 425 24.80 25.21 4.83
N HIS A 426 25.07 24.98 3.54
CA HIS A 426 24.56 25.83 2.47
C HIS A 426 23.04 25.74 2.32
N LEU A 427 22.44 24.57 2.56
CA LEU A 427 20.98 24.43 2.57
C LEU A 427 20.34 25.28 3.66
N GLY A 428 20.88 25.26 4.89
CA GLY A 428 20.38 26.09 5.99
C GLY A 428 20.52 27.59 5.71
N GLY A 429 21.66 28.02 5.16
CA GLY A 429 21.88 29.43 4.79
C GLY A 429 20.96 29.92 3.67
N THR A 430 20.77 29.14 2.62
CA THR A 430 19.88 29.50 1.51
C THR A 430 18.41 29.40 1.90
N ALA A 431 18.04 28.47 2.79
CA ALA A 431 16.71 28.41 3.39
C ALA A 431 16.42 29.65 4.24
N TRP A 432 17.42 30.17 4.96
CA TRP A 432 17.31 31.43 5.69
C TRP A 432 17.08 32.64 4.78
N MET A 433 17.75 32.69 3.63
CA MET A 433 17.48 33.71 2.60
C MET A 433 16.04 33.63 2.11
N LEU A 434 15.52 32.42 1.85
CA LEU A 434 14.13 32.21 1.47
C LEU A 434 13.15 32.66 2.56
N LEU A 435 13.46 32.40 3.85
CA LEU A 435 12.64 32.85 4.97
C LEU A 435 12.58 34.39 5.05
N LYS A 436 13.71 35.08 4.92
CA LYS A 436 13.74 36.54 4.90
C LYS A 436 12.88 37.11 3.76
N LEU A 437 13.05 36.56 2.55
CA LEU A 437 12.26 36.95 1.39
C LEU A 437 10.76 36.69 1.59
N SER A 438 10.40 35.57 2.22
CA SER A 438 9.01 35.25 2.54
C SER A 438 8.35 36.28 3.47
N ILE A 439 9.12 36.86 4.40
CA ILE A 439 8.64 37.88 5.34
C ILE A 439 8.49 39.22 4.61
N GLU A 440 9.48 39.60 3.81
CA GLU A 440 9.46 40.81 2.99
C GLU A 440 8.25 40.82 2.03
N GLN A 441 8.01 39.68 1.38
CA GLN A 441 6.90 39.51 0.43
C GLN A 441 5.56 39.16 1.08
N LYS A 442 5.50 39.00 2.41
CA LYS A 442 4.31 38.53 3.14
C LYS A 442 3.73 37.22 2.58
N ASN A 443 4.59 36.28 2.19
CA ASN A 443 4.22 34.98 1.65
C ASN A 443 4.38 33.87 2.71
N PRO A 444 3.33 33.51 3.46
CA PRO A 444 3.42 32.52 4.54
C PRO A 444 3.75 31.11 4.04
N GLU A 445 3.45 30.79 2.78
CA GLU A 445 3.71 29.46 2.22
C GLU A 445 5.22 29.21 2.09
N LEU A 446 5.97 30.20 1.61
CA LEU A 446 7.44 30.13 1.55
C LEU A 446 8.05 30.01 2.95
N SER A 447 7.47 30.69 3.94
CA SER A 447 7.90 30.56 5.34
C SER A 447 7.69 29.14 5.88
N ALA A 448 6.54 28.52 5.55
CA ALA A 448 6.22 27.14 5.89
C ALA A 448 7.16 26.12 5.22
N ILE A 449 7.85 26.51 4.14
CA ILE A 449 8.92 25.72 3.53
C ILE A 449 10.27 25.96 4.17
N ALA A 450 10.65 27.22 4.33
CA ALA A 450 11.97 27.59 4.77
C ALA A 450 12.25 27.17 6.22
N LYS A 451 11.28 27.35 7.14
CA LYS A 451 11.47 27.05 8.57
C LYS A 451 11.82 25.57 8.83
N PRO A 452 11.03 24.58 8.36
CA PRO A 452 11.39 23.16 8.55
C PRO A 452 12.70 22.76 7.86
N MET A 453 13.04 23.41 6.75
CA MET A 453 14.28 23.14 6.03
C MET A 453 15.51 23.64 6.80
N ILE A 454 15.44 24.81 7.43
CA ILE A 454 16.49 25.33 8.34
C ILE A 454 16.68 24.37 9.51
N GLU A 455 15.58 23.96 10.16
CA GLU A 455 15.65 23.01 11.27
C GLU A 455 16.28 21.69 10.83
N SER A 456 15.84 21.12 9.73
CA SER A 456 16.34 19.82 9.26
C SER A 456 17.79 19.89 8.84
N ALA A 457 18.22 20.97 8.20
CA ALA A 457 19.62 21.24 7.89
C ALA A 457 20.48 21.31 9.16
N PHE A 458 20.04 22.04 10.18
CA PHE A 458 20.72 22.10 11.48
C PHE A 458 20.82 20.72 12.14
N ARG A 459 19.72 19.96 12.20
CA ARG A 459 19.70 18.64 12.84
C ARG A 459 20.62 17.64 12.16
N TYR A 460 20.62 17.59 10.82
CA TYR A 460 21.55 16.73 10.09
C TYR A 460 23.00 17.20 10.23
N ALA A 461 23.27 18.50 10.18
CA ALA A 461 24.60 19.04 10.42
C ALA A 461 25.13 18.68 11.82
N GLN A 462 24.27 18.75 12.84
CA GLN A 462 24.57 18.34 14.21
C GLN A 462 24.89 16.85 14.31
N ASP A 463 24.14 16.00 13.61
CA ASP A 463 24.35 14.55 13.62
C ASP A 463 25.65 14.13 12.90
N ILE A 464 26.05 14.87 11.85
CA ILE A 464 27.22 14.55 11.02
C ILE A 464 28.51 15.13 11.61
N ALA A 465 28.50 16.41 11.99
CA ALA A 465 29.68 17.12 12.49
C ALA A 465 29.33 18.02 13.70
N PRO A 466 29.04 17.42 14.87
CA PRO A 466 28.57 18.16 16.05
C PRO A 466 29.59 19.16 16.61
N LYS A 467 30.89 19.00 16.28
CA LYS A 467 31.99 19.85 16.76
C LYS A 467 32.43 20.92 15.75
N ASP A 468 31.82 20.97 14.57
CA ASP A 468 32.17 21.98 13.56
C ASP A 468 31.66 23.37 13.97
N SER A 469 32.48 24.40 13.79
CA SER A 469 32.10 25.78 14.14
C SER A 469 30.93 26.32 13.30
N LYS A 470 30.76 25.81 12.07
CA LYS A 470 29.62 26.12 11.21
C LYS A 470 28.29 25.56 11.75
N THR A 471 28.33 24.50 12.57
CA THR A 471 27.13 23.94 13.23
C THR A 471 26.54 24.95 14.22
N VAL A 472 27.39 25.69 14.94
CA VAL A 472 26.95 26.76 15.84
C VAL A 472 26.24 27.86 15.05
N LYS A 473 26.79 28.27 13.90
CA LYS A 473 26.15 29.27 13.03
C LYS A 473 24.77 28.80 12.53
N LEU A 474 24.62 27.53 12.16
CA LEU A 474 23.32 26.98 11.80
C LEU A 474 22.34 26.95 12.97
N GLN A 475 22.82 26.67 14.18
CA GLN A 475 22.01 26.73 15.38
C GLN A 475 21.48 28.14 15.60
N ASP A 476 22.32 29.17 15.45
CA ASP A 476 21.91 30.57 15.58
C ASP A 476 20.84 30.93 14.55
N ILE A 477 21.05 30.56 13.27
CA ILE A 477 20.06 30.74 12.19
C ILE A 477 18.72 30.06 12.55
N TRP A 478 18.76 28.83 13.06
CA TRP A 478 17.56 28.11 13.48
C TRP A 478 16.84 28.79 14.65
N LEU A 479 17.59 29.25 15.66
CA LEU A 479 17.03 29.98 16.80
C LEU A 479 16.41 31.31 16.39
N GLU A 480 17.03 32.04 15.45
CA GLU A 480 16.47 33.27 14.87
C GLU A 480 15.20 32.99 14.07
N ALA A 481 15.22 31.97 13.21
CA ALA A 481 14.06 31.56 12.41
C ALA A 481 12.83 31.22 13.27
N ARG A 482 13.04 30.65 14.47
CA ARG A 482 11.97 30.36 15.42
C ARG A 482 11.34 31.60 16.04
N LYS A 483 12.06 32.72 16.13
CA LYS A 483 11.54 33.98 16.70
C LYS A 483 10.63 34.75 15.74
N LEU A 484 10.72 34.47 14.44
CA LEU A 484 9.97 35.18 13.39
C LEU A 484 8.54 34.63 13.23
N TYR A 485 7.76 34.65 14.32
CA TYR A 485 6.36 34.23 14.36
C TYR A 485 5.42 35.40 14.61
#